data_AF-A0A1U9LJQ8-F1
#
_entry.id   AF-A0A1U9LJQ8-F1
#
_cell.length_a   1.000
_cell.length_b   1.000
_cell.length_c   1.000
_cell.angle_alpha   90.00
_cell.angle_beta   90.00
_cell.angle_gamma   90.00
#
_symmetry.space_group_name_H-M   'P 1'
#
loop_
_entity.id
_entity.type
_entity.pdbx_description
1 polymer ?
#
loop_
_entity_poly.entity_id
_entity_poly.type
_entity_poly.pdbx_seq_one_letter_code
_entity_poly.pdbx_strand_id
1 'polypeptide(L)'
;MAIIRSHLTGHPYKPRREWPDQAHVQWGGHGLVFGEGKSYNTAFFEAFPRDGTAGFIRGEGATIADAEDNAFAQWEKFFECKSHGGHQWGRSRRRAVGDKPYTNGGCFCRRCGAFETVMQPIVELGGWKKPISDMELDAISLGSTWNMNSQKVPEKFQKRLFLRARVFGVNIPKPPSFDEYEEFAGTRKREMRALYREYVSSCERAVAQYLKDKPEQESAVIEGVGTERLFSCLVASRLKKLKES
;
A
#
# COMPACT_ATOMS: atom_id res chain seq x y z
N MET A 1 22.66 9.15 24.71
CA MET A 1 23.44 8.60 23.58
C MET A 1 22.56 7.74 22.68
N ALA A 2 22.81 7.76 21.37
CA ALA A 2 22.13 6.91 20.40
C ALA A 2 22.39 5.41 20.64
N ILE A 3 21.37 4.59 20.40
CA ILE A 3 21.45 3.13 20.48
C ILE A 3 21.79 2.58 19.08
N ILE A 4 23.06 2.21 18.90
CA ILE A 4 23.54 1.60 17.65
C ILE A 4 22.95 0.19 17.51
N ARG A 5 22.40 -0.15 16.33
CA ARG A 5 21.90 -1.51 16.05
C ARG A 5 23.02 -2.55 16.20
N SER A 6 22.66 -3.73 16.72
CA SER A 6 23.62 -4.80 17.08
C SER A 6 24.57 -5.21 15.96
N HIS A 7 24.11 -5.22 14.70
CA HIS A 7 24.93 -5.59 13.53
C HIS A 7 25.98 -4.52 13.15
N LEU A 8 25.95 -3.33 13.77
CA LEU A 8 26.86 -2.22 13.49
C LEU A 8 27.82 -1.91 14.65
N THR A 9 27.79 -2.70 15.73
CA THR A 9 28.62 -2.47 16.92
C THR A 9 30.13 -2.48 16.61
N GLY A 10 30.56 -3.37 15.68
CA GLY A 10 31.93 -3.47 15.17
C GLY A 10 32.24 -2.60 13.95
N HIS A 11 31.31 -1.77 13.48
CA HIS A 11 31.54 -0.92 12.31
C HIS A 11 32.51 0.24 12.65
N PRO A 12 33.43 0.63 11.74
CA PRO A 12 34.41 1.69 11.99
C PRO A 12 33.77 3.07 12.16
N TYR A 13 32.69 3.35 11.44
CA TYR A 13 31.91 4.57 11.63
C TYR A 13 31.24 4.63 13.00
N LYS A 14 31.29 5.80 13.64
CA LYS A 14 30.53 6.12 14.87
C LYS A 14 29.72 7.39 14.63
N PRO A 15 28.45 7.45 15.10
CA PRO A 15 27.63 8.65 15.00
C PRO A 15 28.35 9.85 15.61
N ARG A 16 28.37 10.97 14.88
CA ARG A 16 29.04 12.21 15.27
C ARG A 16 28.07 13.23 15.86
N ARG A 17 26.77 13.08 15.61
CA ARG A 17 25.73 14.02 16.05
C ARG A 17 25.12 13.59 17.38
N GLU A 18 24.63 14.58 18.11
CA GLU A 18 23.93 14.41 19.39
C GLU A 18 22.48 14.01 19.17
N TRP A 19 22.28 12.78 18.72
CA TRP A 19 20.94 12.20 18.59
C TRP A 19 20.24 12.13 19.96
N PRO A 20 18.92 12.34 20.00
CA PRO A 20 18.16 12.29 21.24
C PRO A 20 18.31 10.93 21.94
N ASP A 21 18.16 10.94 23.25
CA ASP A 21 18.30 9.73 24.05
C ASP A 21 17.35 8.63 23.58
N GLN A 22 17.88 7.40 23.55
CA GLN A 22 17.19 6.20 23.06
C GLN A 22 16.86 6.18 21.56
N ALA A 23 17.35 7.15 20.76
CA ALA A 23 17.26 7.05 19.31
C ALA A 23 18.01 5.81 18.81
N HIS A 24 17.32 4.91 18.11
CA HIS A 24 18.03 3.83 17.41
C HIS A 24 18.58 4.36 16.10
N VAL A 25 19.82 4.00 15.79
CA VAL A 25 20.48 4.42 14.55
C VAL A 25 21.05 3.23 13.79
N GLN A 26 20.98 3.31 12.47
CA GLN A 26 21.63 2.37 11.55
C GLN A 26 22.10 3.08 10.29
N TRP A 27 23.09 2.52 9.61
CA TRP A 27 23.67 3.12 8.41
C TRP A 27 24.30 2.07 7.50
N GLY A 28 24.59 2.48 6.27
CA GLY A 28 25.34 1.67 5.32
C GLY A 28 25.98 2.54 4.24
N GLY A 29 27.11 2.09 3.70
CA GLY A 29 27.82 2.79 2.62
C GLY A 29 27.17 2.63 1.24
N HIS A 30 26.29 1.64 1.07
CA HIS A 30 25.66 1.30 -0.20
C HIS A 30 24.19 0.92 -0.01
N GLY A 31 23.31 1.91 0.03
CA GLY A 31 21.87 1.77 -0.03
C GLY A 31 21.33 2.00 -1.43
N LEU A 32 20.39 1.17 -1.86
CA LEU A 32 19.67 1.34 -3.12
C LEU A 32 18.44 2.21 -2.90
N VAL A 33 18.30 3.28 -3.68
CA VAL A 33 17.11 4.14 -3.71
C VAL A 33 16.37 3.89 -5.00
N PHE A 34 15.08 3.59 -4.91
CA PHE A 34 14.20 3.44 -6.06
C PHE A 34 13.53 4.78 -6.36
N GLY A 35 13.71 5.30 -7.58
CA GLY A 35 13.01 6.47 -8.09
C GLY A 35 12.23 6.12 -9.36
N GLU A 36 11.23 6.92 -9.69
CA GLU A 36 10.34 6.69 -10.85
C GLU A 36 11.09 6.63 -12.20
N GLY A 37 12.26 7.28 -12.32
CA GLY A 37 13.07 7.27 -13.55
C GLY A 37 14.46 6.65 -13.42
N LYS A 38 15.08 6.66 -12.23
CA LYS A 38 16.43 6.12 -12.02
C LYS A 38 16.62 5.68 -10.58
N SER A 39 17.04 4.44 -10.41
CA SER A 39 17.56 3.97 -9.13
C SER A 39 19.04 4.36 -9.00
N TYR A 40 19.46 4.74 -7.80
CA TYR A 40 20.85 5.08 -7.53
C TYR A 40 21.33 4.46 -6.21
N ASN A 41 22.64 4.29 -6.11
CA ASN A 41 23.29 3.87 -4.88
C ASN A 41 23.78 5.11 -4.12
N THR A 42 23.56 5.12 -2.81
CA THR A 42 23.98 6.21 -1.91
C THR A 42 24.31 5.65 -0.53
N ALA A 43 25.18 6.31 0.22
CA ALA A 43 25.28 6.02 1.64
C ALA A 43 24.00 6.50 2.34
N PHE A 44 23.56 5.78 3.37
CA PHE A 44 22.37 6.13 4.13
C PHE A 44 22.64 6.12 5.62
N PHE A 45 21.90 6.95 6.33
CA PHE A 45 21.83 6.97 7.79
C PHE A 45 20.36 7.07 8.20
N GLU A 46 19.90 6.12 9.00
CA GLU A 46 18.53 5.99 9.45
C GLU A 46 18.46 6.13 10.96
N ALA A 47 17.59 7.02 11.43
CA ALA A 47 17.37 7.29 12.84
C ALA A 47 15.89 7.05 13.19
N PHE A 48 15.68 6.48 14.37
CA PHE A 48 14.38 6.19 14.95
C PHE A 48 14.32 6.79 16.37
N PRO A 49 14.04 8.10 16.50
CA PRO A 49 13.84 8.75 17.79
C PRO A 49 12.68 8.11 18.56
N ARG A 50 12.87 7.80 19.85
CA ARG A 50 11.84 7.16 20.70
C ARG A 50 11.10 8.13 21.62
N ASP A 51 11.57 9.36 21.72
CA ASP A 51 10.98 10.46 22.48
C ASP A 51 9.69 11.02 21.83
N GLY A 52 9.21 10.39 20.76
CA GLY A 52 8.08 10.86 19.97
C GLY A 52 8.36 12.22 19.32
N THR A 53 9.63 12.65 19.22
CA THR A 53 9.99 13.90 18.56
C THR A 53 9.95 13.78 17.06
N ALA A 54 10.13 12.61 16.46
CA ALA A 54 9.93 12.37 15.03
C ALA A 54 9.70 10.87 14.77
N GLY A 55 9.12 10.56 13.60
CA GLY A 55 9.01 9.19 13.10
C GLY A 55 10.33 8.65 12.52
N PHE A 56 10.23 7.82 11.48
CA PHE A 56 11.39 7.36 10.72
C PHE A 56 12.09 8.53 10.01
N ILE A 57 13.38 8.69 10.24
CA ILE A 57 14.22 9.68 9.55
C ILE A 57 15.29 8.94 8.77
N ARG A 58 15.47 9.32 7.51
CA ARG A 58 16.52 8.81 6.63
C ARG A 58 17.24 9.96 5.95
N GLY A 59 18.54 10.03 6.15
CA GLY A 59 19.44 10.87 5.39
C GLY A 59 20.22 10.07 4.36
N GLU A 60 20.56 10.74 3.26
CA GLU A 60 21.31 10.18 2.14
C GLU A 60 22.51 11.08 1.83
N GLY A 61 23.59 10.49 1.33
CA GLY A 61 24.83 11.21 1.08
C GLY A 61 25.87 10.42 0.29
N ALA A 62 26.97 11.09 -0.06
CA ALA A 62 28.12 10.44 -0.68
C ALA A 62 28.85 9.54 0.33
N THR A 63 28.89 9.96 1.60
CA THR A 63 29.45 9.21 2.72
C THR A 63 28.42 8.98 3.83
N ILE A 64 28.71 8.05 4.75
CA ILE A 64 27.87 7.84 5.94
C ILE A 64 27.81 9.11 6.80
N ALA A 65 28.90 9.90 6.82
CA ALA A 65 28.97 11.18 7.50
C ALA A 65 27.99 12.20 6.94
N ASP A 66 27.95 12.34 5.60
CA ASP A 66 27.02 13.24 4.93
C ASP A 66 25.57 12.79 5.12
N ALA A 67 25.35 11.46 5.09
CA ALA A 67 24.04 10.89 5.34
C ALA A 67 23.56 11.15 6.78
N GLU A 68 24.44 11.05 7.78
CA GLU A 68 24.12 11.42 9.16
C GLU A 68 23.78 12.90 9.28
N ASP A 69 24.57 13.79 8.67
CA ASP A 69 24.33 15.23 8.70
C ASP A 69 22.98 15.58 8.06
N ASN A 70 22.63 14.92 6.95
CA ASN A 70 21.34 15.08 6.30
C ASN A 70 20.19 14.59 7.19
N ALA A 71 20.34 13.43 7.81
CA ALA A 71 19.33 12.88 8.73
C ALA A 71 19.14 13.80 9.94
N PHE A 72 20.23 14.28 10.53
CA PHE A 72 20.18 15.13 11.72
C PHE A 72 19.52 16.47 11.42
N ALA A 73 19.83 17.09 10.28
CA ALA A 73 19.17 18.32 9.84
C ALA A 73 17.66 18.14 9.61
N GLN A 74 17.21 16.95 9.21
CA GLN A 74 15.77 16.63 9.13
C GLN A 74 15.14 16.53 10.53
N TRP A 75 15.83 15.90 11.48
CA TRP A 75 15.39 15.82 12.88
C TRP A 75 15.27 17.21 13.51
N GLU A 76 16.27 18.07 13.36
CA GLU A 76 16.26 19.44 13.90
C GLU A 76 15.05 20.23 13.39
N LYS A 77 14.78 20.18 12.08
CA LYS A 77 13.60 20.85 11.48
C LYS A 77 12.29 20.32 12.02
N PHE A 78 12.20 19.00 12.25
CA PHE A 78 11.02 18.39 12.84
C PHE A 78 10.85 18.88 14.28
N PHE A 79 11.91 18.79 15.08
CA PHE A 79 11.93 19.21 16.48
C PHE A 79 11.57 20.69 16.63
N GLU A 80 12.07 21.56 15.75
CA GLU A 80 11.74 22.97 15.69
C GLU A 80 10.23 23.17 15.43
N CYS A 81 9.64 22.45 14.48
CA CYS A 81 8.19 22.52 14.25
C CYS A 81 7.38 22.11 15.47
N LYS A 82 7.81 21.06 16.18
CA LYS A 82 7.14 20.60 17.41
C LYS A 82 7.25 21.64 18.53
N SER A 83 8.41 22.28 18.65
CA SER A 83 8.71 23.27 19.70
C SER A 83 8.10 24.65 19.44
N HIS A 84 7.89 25.02 18.17
CA HIS A 84 7.42 26.36 17.76
C HIS A 84 6.03 26.34 17.10
N GLY A 85 5.02 25.94 17.89
CA GLY A 85 3.61 26.06 17.51
C GLY A 85 3.04 24.91 16.66
N GLY A 86 3.77 23.79 16.58
CA GLY A 86 3.30 22.55 15.97
C GLY A 86 3.43 22.48 14.44
N HIS A 87 3.13 21.30 13.90
CA HIS A 87 3.18 21.02 12.47
C HIS A 87 2.01 21.64 11.71
N GLN A 88 2.29 22.17 10.52
CA GLN A 88 1.28 22.68 9.59
C GLN A 88 1.07 21.70 8.45
N TRP A 89 0.07 20.84 8.59
CA TRP A 89 -0.17 19.74 7.66
C TRP A 89 -0.86 20.19 6.36
N GLY A 90 -0.44 19.61 5.23
CA GLY A 90 -1.08 19.76 3.92
C GLY A 90 -0.97 18.49 3.09
N ARG A 91 -1.93 18.25 2.19
CA ARG A 91 -1.99 16.99 1.41
C ARG A 91 -1.03 16.90 0.24
N SER A 92 -0.45 18.02 -0.17
CA SER A 92 0.51 18.06 -1.27
C SER A 92 1.92 18.22 -0.70
N ARG A 93 2.86 17.49 -1.27
CA ARG A 93 4.28 17.85 -1.17
C ARG A 93 4.42 19.24 -1.82
N ARG A 94 5.26 20.11 -1.23
CA ARG A 94 5.36 21.54 -1.58
C ARG A 94 5.23 21.84 -3.09
N ARG A 95 4.39 22.83 -3.44
CA ARG A 95 4.42 23.75 -4.62
C ARG A 95 4.86 23.24 -6.02
N ALA A 96 5.06 21.95 -6.26
CA ALA A 96 5.27 21.45 -7.62
C ALA A 96 3.95 21.58 -8.38
N VAL A 97 3.98 22.37 -9.45
CA VAL A 97 2.82 22.55 -10.34
C VAL A 97 2.53 21.20 -10.98
N GLY A 98 1.38 20.60 -10.64
CA GLY A 98 0.96 19.30 -11.19
C GLY A 98 0.86 18.16 -10.16
N ASP A 99 1.38 18.32 -8.94
CA ASP A 99 1.29 17.27 -7.92
C ASP A 99 -0.14 17.07 -7.43
N LYS A 100 -0.66 15.84 -7.58
CA LYS A 100 -1.98 15.47 -7.03
C LYS A 100 -1.91 15.38 -5.50
N PRO A 101 -2.88 15.95 -4.77
CA PRO A 101 -2.91 15.85 -3.32
C PRO A 101 -3.19 14.40 -2.86
N TYR A 102 -2.62 14.00 -1.73
CA TYR A 102 -2.90 12.72 -1.08
C TYR A 102 -4.36 12.66 -0.58
N THR A 103 -5.10 11.66 -1.04
CA THR A 103 -6.51 11.43 -0.66
C THR A 103 -6.67 10.39 0.45
N ASN A 104 -5.64 9.59 0.74
CA ASN A 104 -5.69 8.48 1.69
C ASN A 104 -5.45 8.88 3.17
N GLY A 105 -5.43 10.18 3.47
CA GLY A 105 -5.17 10.70 4.82
C GLY A 105 -3.70 11.04 5.10
N GLY A 106 -2.79 10.64 4.23
CA GLY A 106 -1.39 11.08 4.24
C GLY A 106 -1.28 12.59 4.01
N CYS A 107 -0.33 13.22 4.69
CA CYS A 107 -0.07 14.65 4.57
C CYS A 107 1.38 14.97 4.92
N PHE A 108 1.84 16.14 4.49
CA PHE A 108 3.17 16.67 4.73
C PHE A 108 3.12 17.94 5.55
N CYS A 109 4.04 18.10 6.50
CA CYS A 109 4.24 19.38 7.17
C CYS A 109 4.82 20.38 6.17
N ARG A 110 4.16 21.51 5.96
CA ARG A 110 4.59 22.56 5.02
C ARG A 110 5.91 23.22 5.44
N ARG A 111 6.21 23.20 6.75
CA ARG A 111 7.44 23.76 7.32
C ARG A 111 8.61 22.78 7.19
N CYS A 112 8.59 21.66 7.92
CA CYS A 112 9.71 20.70 7.95
C CYS A 112 9.70 19.63 6.85
N GLY A 113 8.59 19.42 6.13
CA GLY A 113 8.47 18.39 5.10
C GLY A 113 8.17 16.98 5.61
N ALA A 114 8.03 16.80 6.93
CA ALA A 114 7.68 15.51 7.55
C ALA A 114 6.36 14.95 7.00
N PHE A 115 6.27 13.62 6.89
CA PHE A 115 5.07 12.92 6.44
C PHE A 115 4.35 12.25 7.61
N GLU A 116 3.03 12.41 7.69
CA GLU A 116 2.18 11.78 8.71
C GLU A 116 0.79 11.44 8.17
N THR A 117 0.06 10.57 8.87
CA THR A 117 -1.33 10.18 8.53
C THR A 117 -2.32 10.76 9.55
N VAL A 118 -2.40 12.09 9.61
CA VAL A 118 -3.27 12.80 10.58
C VAL A 118 -4.55 13.37 9.97
N MET A 119 -4.67 13.41 8.64
CA MET A 119 -5.86 13.91 7.99
C MET A 119 -6.86 12.79 7.73
N GLN A 120 -8.15 13.10 7.79
CA GLN A 120 -9.19 12.17 7.33
C GLN A 120 -9.03 11.89 5.83
N PRO A 121 -9.25 10.66 5.33
CA PRO A 121 -9.27 10.42 3.88
C PRO A 121 -10.30 11.31 3.17
N ILE A 122 -9.96 11.82 1.98
CA ILE A 122 -10.94 12.49 1.12
C ILE A 122 -11.78 11.39 0.48
N VAL A 123 -13.07 11.39 0.81
CA VAL A 123 -14.03 10.46 0.20
C VAL A 123 -14.45 11.04 -1.15
N GLU A 124 -14.11 10.34 -2.22
CA GLU A 124 -14.59 10.67 -3.56
C GLU A 124 -16.07 10.29 -3.68
N LEU A 125 -16.94 11.31 -3.75
CA LEU A 125 -18.36 11.11 -3.96
C LEU A 125 -18.60 10.52 -5.35
N GLY A 126 -19.49 9.51 -5.43
CA GLY A 126 -19.82 8.86 -6.69
C GLY A 126 -18.74 7.91 -7.24
N GLY A 127 -17.63 7.67 -6.52
CA GLY A 127 -16.58 6.72 -6.96
C GLY A 127 -17.09 5.30 -7.24
N TRP A 128 -18.24 4.92 -6.67
CA TRP A 128 -18.93 3.66 -6.97
C TRP A 128 -19.46 3.55 -8.40
N LYS A 129 -19.65 4.68 -9.11
CA LYS A 129 -20.04 4.74 -10.52
C LYS A 129 -18.86 4.54 -11.48
N LYS A 130 -17.62 4.64 -10.99
CA LYS A 130 -16.44 4.39 -11.83
C LYS A 130 -16.49 2.96 -12.37
N PRO A 131 -16.19 2.75 -13.66
CA PRO A 131 -16.18 1.42 -14.28
C PRO A 131 -15.49 0.38 -13.39
N ILE A 132 -16.01 -0.84 -13.37
CA ILE A 132 -15.38 -1.94 -12.65
C ILE A 132 -13.98 -2.17 -13.21
N SER A 133 -12.96 -2.17 -12.35
CA SER A 133 -11.58 -2.30 -12.80
C SER A 133 -11.19 -3.74 -13.05
N ASP A 134 -10.15 -3.96 -13.85
CA ASP A 134 -9.59 -5.29 -14.11
C ASP A 134 -9.17 -5.98 -12.81
N MET A 135 -8.60 -5.23 -11.85
CA MET A 135 -8.26 -5.76 -10.53
C MET A 135 -9.50 -6.23 -9.76
N GLU A 136 -10.62 -5.53 -9.87
CA GLU A 136 -11.87 -5.93 -9.24
C GLU A 136 -12.47 -7.17 -9.92
N LEU A 137 -12.45 -7.21 -11.26
CA LEU A 137 -12.90 -8.38 -12.03
C LEU A 137 -12.06 -9.62 -11.71
N ASP A 138 -10.74 -9.48 -11.62
CA ASP A 138 -9.83 -10.57 -11.26
C ASP A 138 -10.10 -11.06 -9.83
N ALA A 139 -10.23 -10.13 -8.87
CA ALA A 139 -10.57 -10.48 -7.49
C ALA A 139 -11.93 -11.19 -7.40
N ILE A 140 -12.93 -10.76 -8.17
CA ILE A 140 -14.24 -11.42 -8.25
C ILE A 140 -14.09 -12.82 -8.85
N SER A 141 -13.35 -12.99 -9.95
CA SER A 141 -13.11 -14.30 -10.57
C SER A 141 -12.46 -15.29 -9.60
N LEU A 142 -11.57 -14.80 -8.73
CA LEU A 142 -10.93 -15.60 -7.67
C LEU A 142 -11.86 -15.95 -6.50
N GLY A 143 -13.11 -15.50 -6.53
CA GLY A 143 -14.09 -15.68 -5.47
C GLY A 143 -13.86 -14.78 -4.26
N SER A 144 -13.13 -13.67 -4.38
CA SER A 144 -12.81 -12.75 -3.25
C SER A 144 -14.03 -12.04 -2.65
N THR A 145 -15.22 -12.28 -3.20
CA THR A 145 -16.52 -11.91 -2.65
C THR A 145 -17.00 -12.85 -1.55
N TRP A 146 -16.32 -13.98 -1.34
CA TRP A 146 -16.55 -14.93 -0.24
C TRP A 146 -15.21 -15.41 0.35
N ASN A 147 -15.09 -15.48 1.68
CA ASN A 147 -13.86 -15.91 2.33
C ASN A 147 -13.95 -17.34 2.87
N MET A 148 -13.03 -18.20 2.45
CA MET A 148 -12.93 -19.59 2.88
C MET A 148 -11.67 -19.93 3.68
N ASN A 149 -10.73 -18.98 3.83
CA ASN A 149 -9.45 -19.23 4.49
C ASN A 149 -8.99 -18.06 5.36
N SER A 150 -8.02 -18.33 6.24
CA SER A 150 -7.32 -17.41 7.14
C SER A 150 -6.71 -16.13 6.53
N GLN A 151 -6.90 -15.87 5.24
CA GLN A 151 -6.58 -14.59 4.64
C GLN A 151 -7.63 -13.58 5.10
N LYS A 152 -7.21 -12.62 5.93
CA LYS A 152 -8.02 -11.55 6.50
C LYS A 152 -8.46 -10.55 5.41
N VAL A 153 -9.18 -10.99 4.38
CA VAL A 153 -9.84 -10.08 3.44
C VAL A 153 -10.95 -9.39 4.23
N PRO A 154 -10.89 -8.05 4.41
CA PRO A 154 -11.87 -7.35 5.24
C PRO A 154 -13.29 -7.56 4.70
N GLU A 155 -14.26 -7.85 5.58
CA GLU A 155 -15.67 -8.06 5.20
C GLU A 155 -16.21 -6.88 4.36
N LYS A 156 -15.82 -5.66 4.73
CA LYS A 156 -16.15 -4.44 3.99
C LYS A 156 -15.68 -4.48 2.53
N PHE A 157 -14.51 -5.08 2.26
CA PHE A 157 -13.99 -5.24 0.91
C PHE A 157 -14.77 -6.28 0.12
N GLN A 158 -15.09 -7.43 0.72
CA GLN A 158 -15.89 -8.49 0.09
C GLN A 158 -17.28 -7.98 -0.30
N LYS A 159 -17.96 -7.30 0.65
CA LYS A 159 -19.26 -6.68 0.42
C LYS A 159 -19.20 -5.61 -0.67
N ARG A 160 -18.13 -4.80 -0.70
CA ARG A 160 -17.91 -3.81 -1.75
C ARG A 160 -17.78 -4.47 -3.12
N LEU A 161 -16.96 -5.51 -3.25
CA LEU A 161 -16.79 -6.24 -4.51
C LEU A 161 -18.12 -6.84 -4.97
N PHE A 162 -18.87 -7.49 -4.08
CA PHE A 162 -20.16 -8.07 -4.41
C PHE A 162 -21.15 -7.02 -4.91
N LEU A 163 -21.27 -5.88 -4.21
CA LEU A 163 -22.16 -4.80 -4.62
C LEU A 163 -21.70 -4.17 -5.94
N ARG A 164 -20.41 -3.99 -6.16
CA ARG A 164 -19.88 -3.48 -7.43
C ARG A 164 -20.16 -4.44 -8.58
N ALA A 165 -19.94 -5.73 -8.41
CA ALA A 165 -20.30 -6.75 -9.40
C ALA A 165 -21.76 -6.59 -9.85
N ARG A 166 -22.69 -6.46 -8.89
CA ARG A 166 -24.13 -6.27 -9.15
C ARG A 166 -24.44 -4.95 -9.87
N VAL A 167 -23.83 -3.85 -9.45
CA VAL A 167 -24.02 -2.53 -10.10
C VAL A 167 -23.58 -2.56 -11.57
N PHE A 168 -22.51 -3.28 -11.89
CA PHE A 168 -21.98 -3.36 -13.25
C PHE A 168 -22.58 -4.49 -14.10
N GLY A 169 -23.45 -5.32 -13.52
CA GLY A 169 -24.12 -6.43 -14.23
C GLY A 169 -23.30 -7.71 -14.32
N VAL A 170 -22.27 -7.88 -13.47
CA VAL A 170 -21.55 -9.15 -13.32
C VAL A 170 -22.41 -10.09 -12.46
N ASN A 171 -23.04 -11.07 -13.10
CA ASN A 171 -24.02 -11.96 -12.48
C ASN A 171 -23.38 -13.07 -11.63
N ILE A 172 -22.72 -12.69 -10.54
CA ILE A 172 -22.14 -13.64 -9.58
C ILE A 172 -23.17 -14.20 -8.59
N PRO A 173 -23.01 -15.44 -8.10
CA PRO A 173 -23.86 -16.00 -7.07
C PRO A 173 -23.72 -15.23 -5.74
N LYS A 174 -24.80 -15.25 -4.94
CA LYS A 174 -24.77 -14.72 -3.57
C LYS A 174 -23.76 -15.53 -2.75
N PRO A 175 -22.82 -14.89 -2.02
CA PRO A 175 -21.94 -15.62 -1.13
C PRO A 175 -22.77 -16.29 -0.02
N PRO A 176 -22.45 -17.55 0.36
CA PRO A 176 -23.00 -18.18 1.55
C PRO A 176 -22.77 -17.33 2.80
N SER A 177 -23.68 -17.42 3.78
CA SER A 177 -23.60 -16.63 5.00
C SER A 177 -22.47 -17.12 5.92
N PHE A 178 -22.02 -16.25 6.84
CA PHE A 178 -20.97 -16.60 7.80
C PHE A 178 -21.51 -17.47 8.96
N ASP A 179 -22.81 -17.39 9.26
CA ASP A 179 -23.43 -18.24 10.28
C ASP A 179 -23.45 -19.72 9.84
N GLU A 180 -23.61 -19.96 8.53
CA GLU A 180 -23.42 -21.28 7.90
C GLU A 180 -21.94 -21.74 7.89
N TYR A 181 -20.97 -20.85 8.15
CA TYR A 181 -19.54 -21.16 8.11
C TYR A 181 -19.01 -21.72 9.44
N GLU A 182 -19.39 -21.13 10.59
CA GLU A 182 -18.91 -21.59 11.90
C GLU A 182 -19.49 -22.97 12.28
N GLU A 183 -20.74 -23.26 11.90
CA GLU A 183 -21.37 -24.56 12.13
C GLU A 183 -20.70 -25.69 11.30
N PHE A 184 -20.08 -25.35 10.16
CA PHE A 184 -19.46 -26.30 9.22
C PHE A 184 -17.94 -26.50 9.39
N ALA A 185 -17.22 -25.51 9.94
CA ALA A 185 -15.75 -25.49 9.96
C ALA A 185 -15.11 -26.60 10.81
N GLY A 186 -15.85 -27.16 11.77
CA GLY A 186 -15.40 -28.23 12.66
C GLY A 186 -15.42 -29.64 12.05
N THR A 187 -16.41 -29.97 11.21
CA THR A 187 -16.71 -31.37 10.83
C THR A 187 -16.76 -31.63 9.32
N ARG A 188 -16.86 -30.60 8.46
CA ARG A 188 -17.12 -30.76 7.01
C ARG A 188 -16.20 -29.95 6.08
N LYS A 189 -14.92 -29.84 6.42
CA LYS A 189 -13.90 -29.10 5.62
C LYS A 189 -13.84 -29.50 4.14
N ARG A 190 -14.07 -30.77 3.82
CA ARG A 190 -14.03 -31.28 2.44
C ARG A 190 -15.20 -30.76 1.60
N GLU A 191 -16.40 -30.76 2.17
CA GLU A 191 -17.62 -30.25 1.54
C GLU A 191 -17.53 -28.74 1.34
N MET A 192 -17.03 -28.01 2.34
CA MET A 192 -16.80 -26.56 2.22
C MET A 192 -15.82 -26.22 1.10
N ARG A 193 -14.70 -26.95 0.98
CA ARG A 193 -13.78 -26.78 -0.15
C ARG A 193 -14.42 -27.08 -1.50
N ALA A 194 -15.38 -28.01 -1.55
CA ALA A 194 -16.13 -28.27 -2.78
C ALA A 194 -17.06 -27.09 -3.11
N LEU A 195 -17.84 -26.62 -2.13
CA LEU A 195 -18.73 -25.45 -2.28
C LEU A 195 -17.97 -24.20 -2.71
N TYR A 196 -16.80 -23.94 -2.12
CA TYR A 196 -15.97 -22.80 -2.53
C TYR A 196 -15.42 -22.94 -3.95
N ARG A 197 -14.97 -24.12 -4.36
CA ARG A 197 -14.54 -24.34 -5.74
C ARG A 197 -15.69 -24.11 -6.72
N GLU A 198 -16.90 -24.56 -6.38
CA GLU A 198 -18.09 -24.32 -7.18
C GLU A 198 -18.47 -22.84 -7.24
N TYR A 199 -18.36 -22.13 -6.11
CA TYR A 199 -18.57 -20.69 -6.02
C TYR A 199 -17.56 -19.91 -6.89
N VAL A 200 -16.27 -20.20 -6.75
CA VAL A 200 -15.19 -19.60 -7.55
C VAL A 200 -15.45 -19.86 -9.03
N SER A 201 -15.73 -21.11 -9.42
CA SER A 201 -16.02 -21.47 -10.80
C SER A 201 -17.25 -20.72 -11.37
N SER A 202 -18.26 -20.48 -10.53
CA SER A 202 -19.42 -19.67 -10.90
C SER A 202 -19.07 -18.18 -11.08
N CYS A 203 -18.19 -17.65 -10.23
CA CYS A 203 -17.69 -16.28 -10.38
C CYS A 203 -16.82 -16.12 -11.65
N GLU A 204 -15.95 -17.08 -11.94
CA GLU A 204 -15.15 -17.12 -13.17
C GLU A 204 -16.04 -17.08 -14.42
N ARG A 205 -17.07 -17.94 -14.47
CA ARG A 205 -18.05 -17.93 -15.58
C ARG A 205 -18.77 -16.59 -15.72
N ALA A 206 -19.19 -15.99 -14.62
CA ALA A 206 -19.90 -14.70 -14.63
C ALA A 206 -19.00 -13.56 -15.14
N VAL A 207 -17.72 -13.54 -14.73
CA VAL A 207 -16.73 -12.57 -15.22
C VAL A 207 -16.41 -12.80 -16.69
N ALA A 208 -16.23 -14.05 -17.12
CA ALA A 208 -16.01 -14.41 -18.52
C ALA A 208 -17.17 -13.94 -19.40
N GLN A 209 -18.42 -14.20 -18.99
CA GLN A 209 -19.61 -13.74 -19.70
C GLN A 209 -19.64 -12.21 -19.79
N TYR A 210 -19.40 -11.51 -18.69
CA TYR A 210 -19.34 -10.05 -18.66
C TYR A 210 -18.30 -9.48 -19.65
N LEU A 211 -17.11 -10.08 -19.72
CA LEU A 211 -16.04 -9.66 -20.65
C LEU A 211 -16.37 -9.92 -22.12
N LYS A 212 -17.18 -10.95 -22.41
CA LYS A 212 -17.71 -11.23 -23.76
C LYS A 212 -18.76 -10.19 -24.15
N ASP A 213 -19.64 -9.83 -23.23
CA ASP A 213 -20.76 -8.91 -23.48
C ASP A 213 -20.32 -7.43 -23.57
N LYS A 214 -19.16 -7.07 -23.01
CA LYS A 214 -18.61 -5.70 -23.02
C LYS A 214 -17.16 -5.67 -23.53
N PRO A 215 -16.94 -5.88 -24.84
CA PRO A 215 -15.58 -6.01 -25.39
C PRO A 215 -14.78 -4.70 -25.38
N GLU A 216 -15.44 -3.54 -25.27
CA GLU A 216 -14.84 -2.19 -25.38
C GLU A 216 -14.40 -1.56 -24.05
N GLN A 217 -14.46 -2.28 -22.92
CA GLN A 217 -13.86 -1.74 -21.70
C GLN A 217 -12.35 -1.71 -21.91
N GLU A 218 -11.81 -0.55 -22.30
CA GLU A 218 -10.37 -0.31 -22.33
C GLU A 218 -9.81 -0.69 -20.97
N SER A 219 -8.97 -1.72 -20.98
CA SER A 219 -8.20 -2.13 -19.82
C SER A 219 -7.47 -0.89 -19.34
N ALA A 220 -7.82 -0.39 -18.16
CA ALA A 220 -7.04 0.60 -17.48
C ALA A 220 -5.77 -0.09 -16.95
N VAL A 221 -4.91 -0.55 -17.86
CA VAL A 221 -3.52 -0.83 -17.54
C VAL A 221 -2.96 0.50 -17.12
N ILE A 222 -2.88 0.71 -15.81
CA ILE A 222 -2.20 1.87 -15.25
C ILE A 222 -0.76 1.77 -15.79
N GLU A 223 -0.30 2.81 -16.47
CA GLU A 223 1.11 3.01 -16.82
C GLU A 223 1.94 3.14 -15.54
N GLY A 224 2.06 2.05 -14.78
CA GLY A 224 2.86 1.95 -13.57
C GLY A 224 4.28 1.51 -13.93
N VAL A 225 5.25 1.95 -13.14
CA VAL A 225 6.64 1.50 -13.21
C VAL A 225 6.87 0.48 -12.08
N GLY A 226 7.53 -0.65 -12.36
CA GLY A 226 7.90 -1.64 -11.34
C GLY A 226 6.88 -2.77 -11.10
N THR A 227 6.73 -3.21 -9.85
CA THR A 227 5.94 -4.40 -9.46
C THR A 227 4.45 -4.27 -9.77
N GLU A 228 3.89 -3.06 -9.68
CA GLU A 228 2.48 -2.79 -10.00
C GLU A 228 2.15 -3.09 -11.47
N ARG A 229 3.12 -2.87 -12.38
CA ARG A 229 2.99 -3.26 -13.79
C ARG A 229 2.98 -4.77 -13.94
N LEU A 230 3.83 -5.50 -13.21
CA LEU A 230 3.85 -6.96 -13.24
C LEU A 230 2.52 -7.54 -12.76
N PHE A 231 1.97 -7.02 -11.65
CA PHE A 231 0.65 -7.42 -11.17
C PHE A 231 -0.45 -7.09 -12.18
N SER A 232 -0.42 -5.89 -12.77
CA SER A 232 -1.39 -5.48 -13.80
C SER A 232 -1.31 -6.36 -15.05
N CYS A 233 -0.11 -6.72 -15.51
CA CYS A 233 0.09 -7.65 -16.63
C CYS A 233 -0.42 -9.06 -16.32
N LEU A 234 -0.22 -9.56 -15.10
CA LEU A 234 -0.73 -10.85 -14.67
C LEU A 234 -2.27 -10.87 -14.64
N VAL A 235 -2.88 -9.82 -14.09
CA VAL A 235 -4.33 -9.62 -14.08
C VAL A 235 -4.87 -9.58 -15.51
N ALA A 236 -4.30 -8.74 -16.37
CA ALA A 236 -4.72 -8.62 -17.76
C ALA A 236 -4.60 -9.95 -18.52
N SER A 237 -3.52 -10.71 -18.30
CA SER A 237 -3.31 -12.04 -18.90
C SER A 237 -4.38 -13.03 -18.46
N ARG A 238 -4.76 -13.04 -17.17
CA ARG A 238 -5.81 -13.92 -16.66
C ARG A 238 -7.19 -13.56 -17.21
N LEU A 239 -7.54 -12.28 -17.23
CA LEU A 239 -8.82 -11.83 -17.78
C LEU A 239 -8.92 -12.09 -19.29
N LYS A 240 -7.82 -11.93 -20.03
CA LYS A 240 -7.77 -12.29 -21.45
C LYS A 240 -8.08 -13.78 -21.67
N LYS A 241 -7.46 -14.67 -20.89
CA LYS A 241 -7.75 -16.12 -20.95
C LYS A 241 -9.21 -16.43 -20.63
N LEU A 242 -9.79 -15.76 -19.64
CA LEU A 242 -11.21 -15.93 -19.29
C LEU A 242 -12.16 -15.44 -20.40
N LYS A 243 -11.78 -14.39 -21.13
CA LYS A 243 -12.56 -13.91 -22.27
C LYS A 243 -12.57 -14.92 -23.43
N GLU A 244 -11.47 -15.65 -23.60
CA GLU A 244 -11.27 -16.64 -24.67
C GLU A 244 -11.86 -18.03 -24.35
N SER A 245 -12.10 -18.35 -23.07
CA SER A 245 -12.79 -19.57 -22.61
C SER A 245 -14.31 -19.45 -22.70
#